data_AF-A0A518VCB1-F1
#
_entry.id   AF-A0A518VCB1-F1
#
_cell.length_a   1.000
_cell.length_b   1.000
_cell.length_c   1.000
_cell.angle_alpha   90.00
_cell.angle_beta   90.00
_cell.angle_gamma   90.00
#
_symmetry.space_group_name_H-M   'P 1'
#
loop_
_entity.id
_entity.type
_entity.pdbx_description
1 polymer ?
#
loop_
_entity_poly.entity_id
_entity_poly.type
_entity_poly.pdbx_seq_one_letter_code
_entity_poly.pdbx_strand_id
1 'polypeptide(L)'
;MGKVKLPKEVAEAVEWLIKNGYSKEWIAREHLKNPRDWCNGAVELRGLELDILLKALFIGYEVEMTPEEKLYQLYKEYEDKYLTSSKDELSQKYNLICQGIEIAVDKLGYKIGGINA
;
A
#
# COMPACT_ATOMS: atom_id res chain seq x y z
N MET A 1 -9.48 19.27 7.09
CA MET A 1 -8.21 18.56 7.34
C MET A 1 -8.06 17.48 6.27
N GLY A 2 -6.89 17.39 5.62
CA GLY A 2 -6.63 16.38 4.59
C GLY A 2 -6.11 15.07 5.17
N LYS A 3 -6.18 14.00 4.38
CA LYS A 3 -5.52 12.73 4.68
C LYS A 3 -4.01 12.92 4.82
N VAL A 4 -3.38 12.10 5.66
CA VAL A 4 -1.91 12.04 5.77
C VAL A 4 -1.33 11.00 4.83
N LYS A 5 -0.06 11.15 4.45
CA LYS A 5 0.67 10.07 3.78
C LYS A 5 1.38 9.23 4.83
N LEU A 6 1.23 7.92 4.73
CA LEU A 6 1.95 6.97 5.57
C LEU A 6 2.87 6.13 4.71
N PRO A 7 4.10 5.84 5.17
CA PRO A 7 4.88 4.74 4.63
C PRO A 7 4.07 3.44 4.66
N LYS A 8 4.32 2.56 3.69
CA LYS A 8 3.58 1.31 3.54
C LYS A 8 3.61 0.44 4.79
N GLU A 9 4.77 0.33 5.42
CA GLU A 9 4.99 -0.48 6.62
C GLU A 9 4.17 0.06 7.81
N VAL A 10 4.06 1.39 7.91
CA VAL A 10 3.24 2.06 8.92
C VAL A 10 1.75 1.85 8.63
N ALA A 11 1.34 1.95 7.37
CA ALA A 11 -0.05 1.67 6.96
C ALA A 11 -0.45 0.22 7.24
N GLU A 12 0.42 -0.73 6.91
CA GLU A 12 0.22 -2.16 7.20
C GLU A 12 0.11 -2.43 8.71
N ALA A 13 0.91 -1.74 9.53
CA ALA A 13 0.81 -1.83 10.99
C ALA A 13 -0.52 -1.29 11.54
N VAL A 14 -1.01 -0.17 11.01
CA VAL A 14 -2.35 0.36 11.35
C VAL A 14 -3.43 -0.64 10.95
N GLU A 15 -3.38 -1.17 9.73
CA GLU A 15 -4.34 -2.16 9.25
C GLU A 15 -4.31 -3.45 10.05
N TRP A 16 -3.13 -3.92 10.44
CA TRP A 16 -2.97 -5.12 11.25
C TRP A 16 -3.72 -4.97 12.57
N LEU A 17 -3.57 -3.83 13.27
CA LEU A 17 -4.31 -3.58 14.51
C LEU A 17 -5.83 -3.57 14.28
N ILE A 18 -6.30 -2.89 13.23
CA ILE A 18 -7.73 -2.83 12.93
C ILE A 18 -8.29 -4.23 12.60
N LYS A 19 -7.58 -5.01 11.78
CA LYS A 19 -7.95 -6.39 11.41
C LYS A 19 -7.97 -7.34 12.61
N ASN A 20 -7.16 -7.07 13.64
CA ASN A 20 -7.13 -7.84 14.89
C ASN A 20 -8.12 -7.32 15.96
N GLY A 21 -9.04 -6.42 15.60
CA GLY A 21 -10.14 -5.99 16.46
C GLY A 21 -9.84 -4.87 17.45
N TYR A 22 -8.66 -4.23 17.34
CA TYR A 22 -8.34 -3.06 18.15
C TYR A 22 -9.10 -1.82 17.65
N SER A 23 -9.80 -1.12 18.55
CA SER A 23 -10.52 0.10 18.19
C SER A 23 -9.56 1.27 17.96
N LYS A 24 -9.96 2.24 17.14
CA LYS A 24 -9.14 3.44 16.84
C LYS A 24 -8.81 4.23 18.11
N GLU A 25 -9.77 4.32 19.02
CA GLU A 25 -9.62 4.98 20.33
C GLU A 25 -8.62 4.24 21.21
N TRP A 26 -8.66 2.91 21.20
CA TRP A 26 -7.67 2.10 21.92
C TRP A 26 -6.27 2.31 21.36
N ILE A 27 -6.11 2.26 20.03
CA ILE A 27 -4.83 2.45 19.35
C ILE A 27 -4.25 3.84 19.67
N ALA A 28 -5.07 4.89 19.57
CA ALA A 28 -4.68 6.25 19.90
C ALA A 28 -4.24 6.40 21.36
N ARG A 29 -5.00 5.81 22.30
CA ARG A 29 -4.69 5.86 23.73
C ARG A 29 -3.42 5.09 24.07
N GLU A 30 -3.21 3.93 23.44
CA GLU A 30 -2.00 3.13 23.65
C GLU A 30 -0.77 3.87 23.12
N HIS A 31 -0.89 4.46 21.92
CA HIS A 31 0.18 5.26 21.33
C HIS A 31 0.55 6.49 22.17
N LEU A 32 -0.44 7.14 22.78
CA LEU A 32 -0.20 8.26 23.68
C LEU A 32 0.57 7.83 24.95
N LYS A 33 0.27 6.64 25.49
CA LYS A 33 0.88 6.13 26.72
C LYS A 33 2.28 5.55 26.48
N ASN A 34 2.41 4.73 25.45
CA ASN A 34 3.59 3.91 25.19
C ASN A 34 3.99 3.98 23.70
N PRO A 35 4.35 5.16 23.15
CA PRO A 35 4.58 5.34 21.72
C PRO A 35 5.73 4.49 21.14
N ARG A 36 6.59 3.91 22.00
CA ARG A 36 7.75 3.11 21.60
C ARG A 36 7.63 1.62 21.92
N ASP A 37 6.54 1.19 22.56
CA ASP A 37 6.39 -0.18 23.06
C ASP A 37 5.48 -1.07 22.19
N TRP A 38 5.24 -0.65 20.94
CA TRP A 38 4.52 -1.50 19.99
C TRP A 38 5.29 -2.80 19.73
N CYS A 39 4.58 -3.90 19.54
CA CYS A 39 5.18 -5.20 19.28
C CYS A 39 4.41 -5.93 18.16
N ASN A 40 4.94 -7.08 17.72
CA ASN A 40 4.35 -7.90 16.67
C ASN A 40 4.10 -7.09 15.38
N GLY A 41 2.95 -7.27 14.73
CA GLY A 41 2.59 -6.56 13.50
C GLY A 41 2.42 -5.04 13.63
N ALA A 42 2.74 -4.43 14.77
CA ALA A 42 2.61 -2.98 15.00
C ALA A 42 3.93 -2.25 15.26
N VAL A 43 5.10 -2.92 15.14
CA VAL A 43 6.42 -2.35 15.44
C VAL A 43 6.70 -1.04 14.69
N GLU A 44 6.18 -0.90 13.48
CA GLU A 44 6.37 0.28 12.63
C GLU A 44 5.64 1.54 13.13
N LEU A 45 4.76 1.39 14.13
CA LEU A 45 4.19 2.53 14.84
C LEU A 45 5.16 3.13 15.86
N ARG A 46 6.29 2.49 16.18
CA ARG A 46 7.21 3.00 17.20
C ARG A 46 7.75 4.39 16.83
N GLY A 47 7.44 5.37 17.65
CA GLY A 47 7.92 6.74 17.47
C GLY A 47 7.24 7.52 16.33
N LEU A 48 6.15 6.99 15.75
CA LEU A 48 5.28 7.79 14.89
C LEU A 48 4.73 8.98 15.68
N GLU A 49 4.58 10.13 15.05
CA GLU A 49 3.99 11.28 15.72
C GLU A 49 2.50 11.04 15.99
N LEU A 50 2.06 11.36 17.22
CA LEU A 50 0.68 11.10 17.65
C LEU A 50 -0.34 11.79 16.75
N ASP A 51 -0.08 13.02 16.28
CA ASP A 51 -1.01 13.74 15.41
C ASP A 51 -1.13 13.09 14.03
N ILE A 52 -0.05 12.53 13.49
CA ILE A 52 -0.06 11.76 12.24
C ILE A 52 -0.90 10.50 12.41
N LEU A 53 -0.71 9.76 13.51
CA LEU A 53 -1.51 8.57 13.81
C LEU A 53 -3.00 8.91 13.97
N LEU A 54 -3.32 9.98 14.71
CA LEU A 54 -4.71 10.43 14.90
C LEU A 54 -5.37 10.81 13.57
N LYS A 55 -4.66 11.54 12.70
CA LYS A 55 -5.17 11.86 11.35
C LYS A 55 -5.38 10.58 10.54
N ALA A 56 -4.43 9.66 10.54
CA ALA A 56 -4.56 8.39 9.84
C ALA A 56 -5.78 7.57 10.31
N LEU A 57 -5.99 7.46 11.63
CA LEU A 57 -7.09 6.70 12.19
C LEU A 57 -8.47 7.33 11.91
N PHE A 58 -8.62 8.65 12.11
CA PHE A 58 -9.94 9.30 12.11
C PHE A 58 -10.30 10.04 10.82
N ILE A 59 -9.31 10.52 10.07
CA ILE A 59 -9.51 11.21 8.77
C ILE A 59 -9.18 10.26 7.61
N GLY A 60 -8.24 9.34 7.82
CA GLY A 60 -7.72 8.42 6.81
C GLY A 60 -6.33 8.83 6.31
N TYR A 61 -5.73 7.95 5.54
CA TYR A 61 -4.39 8.12 4.97
C TYR A 61 -4.32 7.66 3.52
N GLU A 62 -3.25 8.06 2.85
CA GLU A 62 -2.78 7.51 1.59
C GLU A 62 -1.47 6.78 1.85
N VAL A 63 -1.26 5.63 1.21
CA VAL A 63 0.02 4.92 1.29
C VAL A 63 1.02 5.59 0.37
N GLU A 64 2.15 5.98 0.91
CA GLU A 64 3.30 6.44 0.14
C GLU A 64 3.96 5.23 -0.52
N MET A 65 3.80 5.15 -1.84
CA MET A 65 4.37 4.09 -2.66
C MET A 65 5.54 4.63 -3.49
N THR A 66 6.59 3.82 -3.61
CA THR A 66 7.66 4.06 -4.57
C THR A 66 7.13 4.01 -6.01
N PRO A 67 7.81 4.64 -6.99
CA PRO A 67 7.46 4.50 -8.40
C PRO A 67 7.34 3.03 -8.84
N GLU A 68 8.24 2.18 -8.37
CA GLU A 68 8.29 0.75 -8.66
C GLU A 68 7.07 0.00 -8.11
N GLU A 69 6.68 0.28 -6.86
CA GLU A 69 5.47 -0.32 -6.28
C GLU A 69 4.20 0.14 -6.99
N LYS A 70 4.13 1.41 -7.42
CA LYS A 70 3.00 1.91 -8.22
C LYS A 70 2.90 1.18 -9.56
N LEU A 71 4.03 0.97 -10.22
CA LEU A 71 4.09 0.20 -11.47
C LEU A 71 3.70 -1.25 -11.25
N TYR A 72 4.17 -1.88 -10.17
CA TYR A 72 3.78 -3.25 -9.80
C TYR A 72 2.28 -3.38 -9.54
N GLN A 73 1.71 -2.48 -8.74
CA GLN A 73 0.26 -2.50 -8.46
C GLN A 73 -0.56 -2.30 -9.73
N LEU A 74 -0.16 -1.34 -10.59
CA LEU A 74 -0.83 -1.10 -11.86
C LEU A 74 -0.73 -2.32 -12.78
N TYR A 75 0.46 -2.93 -12.90
CA TYR A 75 0.67 -4.13 -13.69
C TYR A 75 -0.23 -5.27 -13.20
N LYS A 76 -0.25 -5.54 -11.90
CA LYS A 76 -1.11 -6.58 -11.31
C LYS A 76 -2.58 -6.35 -11.55
N GLU A 77 -3.05 -5.11 -11.42
CA GLU A 77 -4.45 -4.77 -11.71
C GLU A 77 -4.85 -5.12 -13.16
N TYR A 78 -3.98 -4.82 -14.13
CA TYR A 78 -4.25 -5.13 -15.54
C TYR A 78 -4.03 -6.60 -15.88
N GLU A 79 -3.06 -7.27 -15.25
CA GLU A 79 -2.84 -8.70 -15.38
C GLU A 79 -4.07 -9.47 -14.87
N ASP A 80 -4.59 -9.14 -13.69
CA ASP A 80 -5.80 -9.75 -13.15
C ASP A 80 -7.02 -9.53 -14.07
N LYS A 81 -7.17 -8.31 -14.61
CA LYS A 81 -8.22 -8.00 -15.59
C LYS A 81 -8.04 -8.78 -16.89
N TYR A 82 -6.81 -8.97 -17.35
CA TYR A 82 -6.51 -9.79 -18.53
C TYR A 82 -6.93 -11.24 -18.30
N LEU A 83 -6.49 -11.83 -17.19
CA LEU A 83 -6.75 -13.22 -16.84
C LEU A 83 -8.23 -13.54 -16.58
N THR A 84 -8.99 -12.55 -16.12
CA THR A 84 -10.42 -12.72 -15.78
C THR A 84 -11.38 -12.24 -16.88
N SER A 85 -10.88 -11.60 -17.94
CA SER A 85 -11.74 -11.12 -19.02
C SER A 85 -12.22 -12.26 -19.91
N SER A 86 -13.54 -12.34 -20.12
CA SER A 86 -14.18 -13.26 -21.07
C SER A 86 -14.37 -12.67 -22.47
N LYS A 87 -14.00 -11.40 -22.68
CA LYS A 87 -14.14 -10.70 -23.96
C LYS A 87 -12.77 -10.47 -24.58
N ASP A 88 -12.54 -11.04 -25.76
CA ASP A 88 -11.24 -11.00 -26.46
C ASP A 88 -10.69 -9.59 -26.63
N GLU A 89 -11.51 -8.61 -27.04
CA GLU A 89 -11.04 -7.23 -27.25
C GLU A 89 -10.58 -6.55 -25.95
N LEU A 90 -11.26 -6.80 -24.83
CA LEU A 90 -10.85 -6.26 -23.52
C LEU A 90 -9.60 -6.97 -23.00
N SER A 91 -9.56 -8.30 -23.14
CA SER A 91 -8.40 -9.11 -22.78
C SER A 91 -7.15 -8.64 -23.54
N GLN A 92 -7.24 -8.46 -24.86
CA GLN A 92 -6.14 -7.92 -25.67
C GLN A 92 -5.70 -6.53 -25.21
N LYS A 93 -6.65 -5.63 -24.92
CA LYS A 93 -6.33 -4.30 -24.41
C LYS A 93 -5.54 -4.38 -23.09
N TYR A 94 -5.95 -5.21 -22.15
CA TYR A 94 -5.27 -5.36 -20.86
C TYR A 94 -3.87 -5.95 -21.02
N ASN A 95 -3.72 -6.97 -21.88
CA ASN A 95 -2.42 -7.55 -22.21
C ASN A 95 -1.45 -6.51 -22.82
N LEU A 96 -1.94 -5.67 -23.76
CA LEU A 96 -1.11 -4.61 -24.35
C LEU A 96 -0.66 -3.56 -23.31
N ILE A 97 -1.48 -3.29 -22.29
CA ILE A 97 -1.08 -2.40 -21.20
C ILE A 97 0.03 -3.04 -20.36
N CYS A 98 -0.08 -4.33 -20.02
CA CYS A 98 0.97 -5.07 -19.31
C CYS A 98 2.30 -5.05 -20.08
N GLN A 99 2.26 -5.36 -21.39
CA GLN A 99 3.44 -5.28 -22.26
C GLN A 99 4.04 -3.87 -22.33
N GLY A 100 3.20 -2.84 -22.39
CA GLY A 100 3.65 -1.45 -22.35
C GLY A 100 4.40 -1.11 -21.06
N ILE A 101 3.91 -1.61 -19.92
CA ILE A 101 4.58 -1.46 -18.63
C ILE A 101 5.93 -2.20 -18.64
N GLU A 102 5.97 -3.48 -19.04
CA GLU A 102 7.21 -4.27 -19.14
C GLU A 102 8.29 -3.55 -19.97
N ILE A 103 7.93 -3.07 -21.17
CA ILE A 103 8.82 -2.31 -22.04
C ILE A 103 9.34 -1.05 -21.34
N ALA A 104 8.47 -0.30 -20.66
CA ALA A 104 8.87 0.90 -19.95
C ALA A 104 9.84 0.60 -18.80
N VAL A 105 9.54 -0.44 -18.00
CA VAL A 105 10.35 -0.84 -16.85
C VAL A 105 11.76 -1.26 -17.32
N ASP A 106 11.84 -2.07 -18.39
CA ASP A 106 13.11 -2.46 -19.01
C ASP A 106 13.88 -1.27 -19.59
N LYS A 107 13.21 -0.35 -20.28
CA LYS A 107 13.86 0.84 -20.88
C LYS A 107 14.40 1.81 -19.84
N LEU A 108 13.74 1.92 -18.69
CA LEU A 108 14.18 2.74 -17.57
C LEU A 108 15.24 2.04 -16.70
N GLY A 109 15.54 0.77 -16.96
CA GLY A 109 16.55 0.00 -16.22
C GLY A 109 16.08 -0.49 -14.85
N TYR A 110 14.78 -0.48 -14.58
CA TYR A 110 14.21 -1.03 -13.35
C TYR A 110 14.15 -2.56 -13.41
N LYS A 111 14.27 -3.21 -12.26
CA LYS A 111 13.99 -4.64 -12.08
C LYS A 111 12.95 -4.81 -10.97
N ILE A 112 11.74 -5.14 -11.39
CA ILE A 112 10.58 -5.26 -10.51
C ILE A 112 10.11 -6.72 -10.54
N GLY A 113 10.19 -7.38 -9.38
CA GLY A 113 9.75 -8.77 -9.22
C GLY A 113 8.28 -8.93 -9.62
N GLY A 114 7.99 -9.92 -10.47
CA GLY A 114 6.65 -10.15 -11.01
C GLY A 114 6.23 -9.25 -12.17
N ILE A 115 7.15 -8.43 -12.70
CA ILE A 115 7.02 -7.76 -14.01
C ILE A 115 8.13 -8.24 -14.97
N ASN A 116 9.39 -7.89 -14.71
CA ASN A 116 10.51 -8.05 -15.65
C ASN A 116 11.83 -8.56 -15.00
N ALA A 117 11.73 -9.08 -13.78
CA ALA A 117 12.83 -9.58 -12.98
C ALA A 117 12.67 -11.07 -12.68
#